data_AF-A0A6A3LUM4-F1
#
_entry.id   AF-A0A6A3LUM4-F1
#
_cell.length_a   1.000
_cell.length_b   1.000
_cell.length_c   1.000
_cell.angle_alpha   90.00
_cell.angle_beta   90.00
_cell.angle_gamma   90.00
#
_symmetry.space_group_name_H-M   'P 1'
#
loop_
_entity.id
_entity.type
_entity.pdbx_description
1 polymer ?
#
loop_
_entity_poly.entity_id
_entity_poly.type
_entity_poly.pdbx_seq_one_letter_code
_entity_poly.pdbx_strand_id
1 'polypeptide(L)'
;MRDASAAATGTLVPWVSQKATNRFGWMRWIVMCNLPFAFCESEETRRFTNLPPIWVETLYGDMESVVKAVEKDIGEEMPKAFGLIIDGWTHGTEHFLAVYACYESPDGPRFPLLSMAPIIDEPDDALNADGHAAAIARFLPFFGRSLADVLFLVGDNCAVNKRLANLMGVPLVGCANHRLNLAVREHLAPHEDALGQVQALMRKLRTLKQAAKLRQKTSLQPILRQDTRWSSTLRKLFDELHDVESVSKKLQSDGLTLLDARDLLDGLLEVQPSFRSYLAPDAPIVHSPKFESAVVKVLRGKVRGLSAAEKAVLQPFRRGTAAATRRRGGRKLRGEDPEAQEDRSRTQHLRPAGRNTTYV
;
A
#
# COMPACT_ATOMS: atom_id res chain seq x y z
N MET A 1 12.71 33.47 -21.12
CA MET A 1 13.03 32.24 -21.88
C MET A 1 14.35 32.49 -22.58
N ARG A 2 15.30 31.55 -22.50
CA ARG A 2 16.54 31.60 -23.31
C ARG A 2 16.43 30.53 -24.39
N ASP A 3 16.92 30.84 -25.59
CA ASP A 3 16.73 30.04 -26.79
C ASP A 3 17.40 28.67 -26.72
N ALA A 4 16.72 27.68 -27.30
CA ALA A 4 17.12 26.28 -27.33
C ALA A 4 18.26 26.02 -28.32
N SER A 5 19.19 25.13 -27.95
CA SER A 5 20.13 24.52 -28.88
C SER A 5 19.40 23.45 -29.72
N ALA A 6 19.65 23.45 -31.04
CA ALA A 6 18.88 22.77 -32.08
C ALA A 6 19.00 21.23 -32.13
N ALA A 7 19.20 20.56 -31.00
CA ALA A 7 19.25 19.10 -30.89
C ALA A 7 18.47 18.60 -29.68
N ALA A 8 17.14 18.69 -29.73
CA ALA A 8 16.25 18.23 -28.66
C ALA A 8 15.42 17.03 -29.12
N THR A 9 16.04 15.86 -29.20
CA THR A 9 15.33 14.57 -29.19
C THR A 9 14.94 14.23 -27.75
N GLY A 10 13.65 14.41 -27.44
CA GLY A 10 12.91 13.67 -26.40
C GLY A 10 13.31 13.78 -24.92
N THR A 11 14.39 14.48 -24.58
CA THR A 11 14.84 14.61 -23.18
C THR A 11 14.74 16.06 -22.74
N LEU A 12 14.19 16.33 -21.55
CA LEU A 12 14.08 17.68 -20.97
C LEU A 12 15.45 18.32 -20.66
N VAL A 13 16.54 17.55 -20.75
CA VAL A 13 17.92 17.93 -20.38
C VAL A 13 18.41 19.24 -21.02
N PRO A 14 18.14 19.58 -22.30
CA PRO A 14 18.56 20.85 -22.89
C PRO A 14 17.87 22.09 -22.27
N TRP A 15 16.75 21.90 -21.58
CA TRP A 15 15.93 22.97 -20.99
C TRP A 15 16.19 23.18 -19.50
N VAL A 16 16.98 22.30 -18.87
CA VAL A 16 17.33 22.36 -17.45
C VAL A 16 18.70 23.05 -17.29
N SER A 17 18.77 24.07 -16.44
CA SER A 17 20.05 24.76 -16.19
C SER A 17 21.07 23.81 -15.57
N GLN A 18 22.36 23.97 -15.92
CA GLN A 18 23.44 23.18 -15.33
C GLN A 18 23.45 23.25 -13.79
N LYS A 19 23.11 24.42 -13.23
CA LYS A 19 22.97 24.62 -11.78
C LYS A 19 21.92 23.69 -11.17
N ALA A 20 20.75 23.58 -11.82
CA ALA A 20 19.68 22.69 -11.36
C ALA A 20 20.08 21.21 -11.49
N THR A 21 20.72 20.83 -12.59
CA THR A 21 21.27 19.47 -12.79
C THR A 21 22.25 19.09 -11.68
N ASN A 22 23.14 20.01 -11.30
CA ASN A 22 24.13 19.77 -10.25
C ASN A 22 23.48 19.60 -8.86
N ARG A 23 22.51 20.46 -8.53
CA ARG A 23 21.75 20.39 -7.27
C ARG A 23 20.96 19.09 -7.17
N PHE A 24 20.28 18.70 -8.25
CA PHE A 24 19.59 17.42 -8.33
C PHE A 24 20.56 16.24 -8.20
N GLY A 25 21.76 16.32 -8.78
CA GLY A 25 22.80 15.31 -8.64
C GLY A 25 23.19 15.08 -7.17
N TRP A 26 23.40 16.15 -6.41
CA TRP A 26 23.66 16.06 -4.96
C TRP A 26 22.50 15.45 -4.18
N MET A 27 21.28 15.95 -4.40
CA MET A 27 20.08 15.41 -3.73
C MET A 27 19.91 13.92 -3.99
N ARG A 28 19.99 13.51 -5.27
CA ARG A 28 19.87 12.11 -5.68
C ARG A 28 20.93 11.25 -5.03
N TRP A 29 22.19 11.67 -5.01
CA TRP A 29 23.27 10.88 -4.43
C TRP A 29 23.04 10.67 -2.93
N ILE A 30 22.76 11.75 -2.20
CA ILE A 30 22.58 11.70 -0.75
C ILE A 30 21.36 10.84 -0.37
N VAL A 31 20.22 11.05 -1.04
CA VAL A 31 18.98 10.31 -0.74
C VAL A 31 19.11 8.83 -1.12
N MET A 32 19.56 8.53 -2.33
CA MET A 32 19.59 7.15 -2.83
C MET A 32 20.66 6.29 -2.15
N CYS A 33 21.70 6.90 -1.60
CA CYS A 33 22.75 6.20 -0.86
C CYS A 33 22.58 6.31 0.67
N ASN A 34 21.50 6.93 1.15
CA ASN A 34 21.25 7.15 2.58
C ASN A 34 22.45 7.77 3.32
N LEU A 35 23.00 8.85 2.77
CA LEU A 35 24.18 9.52 3.31
C LEU A 35 23.78 10.70 4.23
N PRO A 36 24.62 11.06 5.21
CA PRO A 36 24.40 12.26 6.02
C PRO A 36 24.34 13.52 5.14
N PHE A 37 23.51 14.51 5.48
CA PHE A 37 23.46 15.76 4.71
C PHE A 37 24.79 16.49 4.66
N ALA A 38 25.59 16.42 5.74
CA ALA A 38 26.95 16.97 5.79
C ALA A 38 27.92 16.36 4.75
N PHE A 39 27.53 15.26 4.09
CA PHE A 39 28.34 14.62 3.05
C PHE A 39 28.70 15.56 1.90
N CYS A 40 27.81 16.48 1.49
CA CYS A 40 28.13 17.45 0.43
C CYS A 40 29.19 18.49 0.83
N GLU A 41 29.49 18.59 2.12
CA GLU A 41 30.49 19.51 2.67
C GLU A 41 31.82 18.83 3.01
N SER A 42 31.88 17.50 3.04
CA SER A 42 33.12 16.75 3.30
C SER A 42 34.21 17.12 2.29
N GLU A 43 35.40 17.41 2.81
CA GLU A 43 36.57 17.76 2.02
C GLU A 43 36.97 16.61 1.08
N GLU A 44 36.98 15.38 1.58
CA GLU A 44 37.26 14.17 0.81
C GLU A 44 36.23 13.98 -0.30
N THR A 45 34.95 14.16 0.02
CA THR A 45 33.88 14.02 -0.96
C THR A 45 34.05 15.04 -2.08
N ARG A 46 34.30 16.30 -1.72
CA ARG A 46 34.56 17.39 -2.68
C ARG A 46 35.81 17.14 -3.54
N ARG A 47 36.82 16.45 -3.00
CA ARG A 47 38.04 16.09 -3.73
C ARG A 47 37.79 15.02 -4.81
N PHE A 48 36.85 14.11 -4.58
CA PHE A 48 36.64 12.96 -5.49
C PHE A 48 35.39 13.07 -6.38
N THR A 49 34.53 14.06 -6.14
CA THR A 49 33.33 14.32 -6.96
C THR A 49 33.61 15.31 -8.09
N ASN A 50 32.87 15.15 -9.21
CA ASN A 50 32.81 16.15 -10.27
C ASN A 50 31.63 17.14 -10.09
N LEU A 51 30.81 16.97 -9.04
CA LEU A 51 29.73 17.90 -8.74
C LEU A 51 30.27 19.18 -8.09
N PRO A 52 29.88 20.37 -8.56
CA PRO A 52 30.27 21.62 -7.91
C PRO A 52 29.85 21.64 -6.43
N PRO A 53 30.68 22.18 -5.53
CA PRO A 53 30.41 22.16 -4.10
C PRO A 53 29.12 22.93 -3.77
N ILE A 54 28.37 22.39 -2.81
CA ILE A 54 27.19 23.04 -2.23
C ILE A 54 27.31 23.03 -0.70
N TRP A 55 26.49 23.85 -0.06
CA TRP A 55 26.31 23.87 1.39
C TRP A 55 25.07 23.06 1.77
N VAL A 56 25.06 22.50 2.98
CA VAL A 56 23.94 21.75 3.55
C VAL A 56 22.67 22.59 3.54
N GLU A 57 22.76 23.89 3.87
CA GLU A 57 21.61 24.81 3.83
C GLU A 57 21.01 24.92 2.42
N THR A 58 21.86 24.93 1.38
CA THR A 58 21.39 24.96 -0.01
C THR A 58 20.72 23.65 -0.38
N LEU A 59 21.33 22.51 -0.01
CA LEU A 59 20.75 21.19 -0.22
C LEU A 59 19.37 21.08 0.43
N TYR A 60 19.25 21.52 1.68
CA TYR A 60 18.01 21.49 2.44
C TYR A 60 16.92 22.34 1.78
N GLY A 61 17.23 23.58 1.40
CA GLY A 61 16.28 24.45 0.69
C GLY A 61 15.86 23.91 -0.68
N ASP A 62 16.77 23.24 -1.40
CA ASP A 62 16.44 22.55 -2.64
C ASP A 62 15.51 21.34 -2.38
N MET A 63 15.78 20.53 -1.36
CA MET A 63 14.93 19.40 -0.97
C MET A 63 13.53 19.85 -0.55
N GLU A 64 13.42 20.91 0.26
CA GLU A 64 12.13 21.49 0.65
C GLU A 64 11.33 21.98 -0.57
N SER A 65 12.01 22.58 -1.54
CA SER A 65 11.39 23.02 -2.79
C SER A 65 10.91 21.84 -3.64
N VAL A 66 11.66 20.73 -3.68
CA VAL A 66 11.24 19.49 -4.34
C VAL A 66 10.03 18.87 -3.63
N VAL A 67 10.02 18.84 -2.30
CA VAL A 67 8.86 18.34 -1.52
C VAL A 67 7.61 19.13 -1.87
N LYS A 68 7.65 20.47 -1.84
CA LYS A 68 6.51 21.33 -2.21
C LYS A 68 6.02 21.09 -3.65
N ALA A 69 6.94 20.85 -4.58
CA ALA A 69 6.60 20.53 -5.96
C ALA A 69 5.89 19.17 -6.06
N VAL A 70 6.41 18.14 -5.37
CA VAL A 70 5.81 16.80 -5.33
C VAL A 70 4.45 16.80 -4.64
N GLU A 71 4.30 17.52 -3.53
CA GLU A 71 3.02 17.69 -2.82
C GLU A 71 1.95 18.31 -3.74
N LYS A 72 2.34 19.34 -4.49
CA LYS A 72 1.47 19.98 -5.46
C LYS A 72 1.09 19.02 -6.60
N ASP A 73 2.06 18.32 -7.19
CA ASP A 73 1.81 17.39 -8.30
C ASP A 73 0.87 16.25 -7.86
N ILE A 74 1.10 15.67 -6.67
CA ILE A 74 0.21 14.67 -6.07
C ILE A 74 -1.18 15.27 -5.82
N GLY A 75 -1.26 16.49 -5.30
CA GLY A 75 -2.52 17.18 -5.01
C GLY A 75 -3.35 17.54 -6.25
N GLU A 76 -2.70 17.80 -7.38
CA GLU A 76 -3.35 18.04 -8.68
C GLU A 76 -3.89 16.73 -9.29
N GLU A 77 -3.18 15.61 -9.13
CA GLU A 77 -3.60 14.29 -9.62
C GLU A 77 -4.72 13.67 -8.76
N MET A 78 -4.61 13.79 -7.43
CA MET A 78 -5.48 13.09 -6.49
C MET A 78 -6.96 13.47 -6.70
N PRO A 79 -7.94 12.57 -6.58
CA PRO A 79 -9.35 12.95 -6.57
C PRO A 79 -9.78 13.57 -5.23
N LYS A 80 -10.99 14.14 -5.19
CA LYS A 80 -11.66 14.57 -3.94
C LYS A 80 -12.23 13.41 -3.10
N ALA A 81 -12.14 12.19 -3.63
CA ALA A 81 -12.64 10.98 -2.99
C ALA A 81 -11.53 9.92 -3.07
N PHE A 82 -10.88 9.64 -1.94
CA PHE A 82 -9.74 8.73 -1.87
C PHE A 82 -9.73 7.95 -0.56
N GLY A 83 -8.97 6.85 -0.50
CA GLY A 83 -8.71 6.11 0.74
C GLY A 83 -7.35 6.46 1.33
N LEU A 84 -7.15 6.15 2.60
CA LEU A 84 -5.84 6.22 3.25
C LEU A 84 -5.36 4.82 3.64
N ILE A 85 -4.09 4.52 3.36
CA ILE A 85 -3.41 3.32 3.87
C ILE A 85 -2.46 3.77 4.97
N ILE A 86 -2.60 3.16 6.14
CA ILE A 86 -1.89 3.54 7.35
C ILE A 86 -1.07 2.34 7.82
N ASP A 87 0.23 2.57 8.02
CA ASP A 87 1.13 1.59 8.62
C ASP A 87 1.89 2.22 9.79
N GLY A 88 1.83 1.57 10.94
CA GLY A 88 2.42 2.05 12.19
C GLY A 88 3.42 1.03 12.71
N TRP A 89 4.66 1.45 12.96
CA TRP A 89 5.69 0.58 13.53
C TRP A 89 6.55 1.31 14.55
N THR A 90 7.11 0.56 15.48
CA THR A 90 8.03 1.10 16.49
C THR A 90 9.45 0.73 16.14
N HIS A 91 10.36 1.70 16.18
CA HIS A 91 11.80 1.48 16.03
C HIS A 91 12.55 2.16 17.18
N GLY A 92 13.19 1.36 18.04
CA GLY A 92 13.81 1.87 19.26
C GLY A 92 12.76 2.47 20.20
N THR A 93 12.88 3.75 20.49
CA THR A 93 11.97 4.50 21.37
C THR A 93 10.93 5.32 20.62
N GLU A 94 10.90 5.26 19.28
CA GLU A 94 10.03 6.09 18.45
C GLU A 94 8.96 5.24 17.75
N HIS A 95 7.73 5.73 17.73
CA HIS A 95 6.64 5.17 16.95
C HIS A 95 6.45 5.98 15.67
N PHE A 96 6.58 5.32 14.52
CA PHE A 96 6.43 5.90 13.20
C PHE A 96 5.05 5.60 12.63
N LEU A 97 4.50 6.58 11.92
CA LEU A 97 3.28 6.44 11.14
C LEU A 97 3.59 6.79 9.68
N ALA A 98 3.41 5.83 8.78
CA ALA A 98 3.33 6.08 7.36
C ALA A 98 1.88 6.16 6.91
N VAL A 99 1.57 7.17 6.10
CA VAL A 99 0.25 7.37 5.51
C VAL A 99 0.40 7.53 4.00
N TYR A 100 -0.27 6.65 3.25
CA TYR A 100 -0.37 6.70 1.80
C TYR A 100 -1.80 7.07 1.38
N ALA A 101 -1.96 7.78 0.27
CA ALA A 101 -3.26 7.84 -0.40
C ALA A 101 -3.51 6.56 -1.20
N CYS A 102 -4.78 6.24 -1.45
CA CYS A 102 -5.20 5.15 -2.31
C CYS A 102 -6.34 5.65 -3.21
N TYR A 103 -6.13 5.69 -4.51
CA TYR A 103 -7.14 6.11 -5.47
C TYR A 103 -6.87 5.53 -6.87
N GLU A 104 -7.89 5.55 -7.72
CA GLU A 104 -7.79 5.12 -9.12
C GLU A 104 -7.43 6.33 -10.01
N SER A 105 -6.45 6.17 -10.90
CA SER A 105 -6.19 7.10 -12.01
C SER A 105 -6.36 6.39 -13.36
N PRO A 106 -6.33 7.11 -14.50
CA PRO A 106 -6.40 6.48 -15.83
C PRO A 106 -5.30 5.44 -16.09
N ASP A 107 -4.16 5.55 -15.41
CA ASP A 107 -3.01 4.66 -15.54
C ASP A 107 -3.05 3.47 -14.55
N GLY A 108 -4.13 3.38 -13.76
CA GLY A 108 -4.35 2.35 -12.75
C GLY A 108 -4.32 2.89 -11.32
N PRO A 109 -4.22 2.01 -10.31
CA PRO A 109 -4.26 2.42 -8.91
C PRO A 109 -2.99 3.17 -8.51
N ARG A 110 -3.17 4.17 -7.65
CA ARG A 110 -2.12 5.09 -7.19
C ARG A 110 -1.99 5.04 -5.67
N PHE A 111 -0.75 4.97 -5.22
CA PHE A 111 -0.39 4.83 -3.81
C PHE A 111 0.73 5.81 -3.39
N PRO A 112 0.58 7.13 -3.55
CA PRO A 112 1.62 8.07 -3.15
C PRO A 112 1.75 8.12 -1.62
N LEU A 113 2.98 8.14 -1.12
CA LEU A 113 3.29 8.42 0.28
C LEU A 113 2.98 9.90 0.56
N LEU A 114 2.15 10.16 1.57
CA LEU A 114 1.78 11.52 1.97
C LEU A 114 2.58 12.00 3.17
N SER A 115 2.85 11.09 4.11
CA SER A 115 3.59 11.41 5.32
C SER A 115 4.25 10.16 5.89
N MET A 116 5.47 10.31 6.38
CA MET A 116 6.16 9.32 7.20
C MET A 116 6.87 10.09 8.31
N ALA A 117 6.33 10.04 9.52
CA ALA A 117 6.86 10.82 10.63
C ALA A 117 6.75 10.04 11.95
N PRO A 118 7.65 10.28 12.91
CA PRO A 118 7.42 9.87 14.28
C PRO A 118 6.19 10.60 14.81
N ILE A 119 5.31 9.88 15.49
CA ILE A 119 4.25 10.51 16.28
C ILE A 119 4.91 11.00 17.56
N ILE A 120 4.82 12.31 17.81
CA ILE A 120 5.41 12.93 19.00
C ILE A 120 4.60 12.44 20.20
N ASP A 121 5.25 11.67 21.09
CA ASP A 121 4.75 11.37 22.43
C ASP A 121 4.81 12.65 23.29
N GLU A 122 3.84 13.56 23.13
CA GLU A 122 3.64 14.59 24.15
C GLU A 122 3.10 13.90 25.43
N PRO A 123 3.38 14.43 26.64
CA PRO A 123 2.98 13.78 27.91
C PRO A 123 1.48 13.47 28.03
N ASP A 124 0.64 14.13 27.23
CA ASP A 124 -0.82 13.95 27.15
C ASP A 124 -1.28 13.23 25.87
N ASP A 125 -0.37 12.91 24.93
CA ASP A 125 -0.65 12.31 23.62
C ASP A 125 -0.36 10.80 23.65
N ALA A 126 -1.35 10.01 24.04
CA ALA A 126 -1.21 8.59 24.36
C ALA A 126 -1.08 7.66 23.13
N LEU A 127 -0.41 8.08 22.04
CA LEU A 127 -0.42 7.38 20.74
C LEU A 127 -1.84 7.00 20.33
N ASN A 128 -2.76 7.93 20.56
CA ASN A 128 -4.18 7.66 20.44
C ASN A 128 -4.68 8.07 19.05
N ALA A 129 -5.87 7.61 18.72
CA ALA A 129 -6.47 7.87 17.43
C ALA A 129 -6.72 9.37 17.16
N ASP A 130 -6.86 10.19 18.21
CA ASP A 130 -7.04 11.63 18.08
C ASP A 130 -5.75 12.31 17.60
N GLY A 131 -4.59 11.92 18.15
CA GLY A 131 -3.27 12.35 17.66
C GLY A 131 -3.01 11.96 16.20
N HIS A 132 -3.39 10.74 15.81
CA HIS A 132 -3.31 10.30 14.41
C HIS A 132 -4.21 11.17 13.50
N ALA A 133 -5.46 11.42 13.90
CA ALA A 133 -6.39 12.25 13.14
C ALA A 133 -5.88 13.69 12.99
N ALA A 134 -5.33 14.26 14.06
CA ALA A 134 -4.71 15.59 14.04
C ALA A 134 -3.49 15.64 13.12
N ALA A 135 -2.63 14.62 13.16
CA ALA A 135 -1.49 14.51 12.26
C ALA A 135 -1.92 14.49 10.79
N ILE A 136 -2.92 13.67 10.44
CA ILE A 136 -3.48 13.60 9.09
C ILE A 136 -4.09 14.94 8.67
N ALA A 137 -4.87 15.59 9.55
CA ALA A 137 -5.46 16.89 9.27
C ALA A 137 -4.42 18.00 9.01
N ARG A 138 -3.21 17.89 9.59
CA ARG A 138 -2.13 18.87 9.39
C ARG A 138 -1.49 18.81 8.01
N PHE A 139 -1.26 17.61 7.45
CA PHE A 139 -0.55 17.48 6.17
C PHE A 139 -1.46 17.40 4.95
N LEU A 140 -2.72 16.94 5.08
CA LEU A 140 -3.64 16.87 3.93
C LEU A 140 -3.83 18.21 3.18
N PRO A 141 -3.82 19.39 3.84
CA PRO A 141 -3.87 20.68 3.16
C PRO A 141 -2.74 20.93 2.15
N PHE A 142 -1.55 20.33 2.32
CA PHE A 142 -0.45 20.44 1.35
C PHE A 142 -0.82 19.85 -0.01
N PHE A 143 -1.76 18.89 -0.03
CA PHE A 143 -2.30 18.25 -1.23
C PHE A 143 -3.66 18.84 -1.65
N GLY A 144 -4.13 19.92 -1.01
CA GLY A 144 -5.46 20.49 -1.24
C GLY A 144 -6.61 19.57 -0.83
N ARG A 145 -6.38 18.67 0.13
CA ARG A 145 -7.35 17.71 0.66
C ARG A 145 -7.63 17.96 2.14
N SER A 146 -8.68 17.30 2.62
CA SER A 146 -9.14 17.36 4.01
C SER A 146 -9.59 15.97 4.47
N LEU A 147 -9.81 15.79 5.77
CA LEU A 147 -10.35 14.54 6.30
C LEU A 147 -11.73 14.19 5.71
N ALA A 148 -12.52 15.17 5.29
CA ALA A 148 -13.84 14.96 4.68
C ALA A 148 -13.77 14.33 3.27
N ASP A 149 -12.62 14.41 2.61
CA ASP A 149 -12.37 13.82 1.30
C ASP A 149 -11.98 12.32 1.39
N VAL A 150 -11.74 11.81 2.60
CA VAL A 150 -11.33 10.43 2.87
C VAL A 150 -12.58 9.53 2.94
N LEU A 151 -12.60 8.45 2.14
CA LEU A 151 -13.72 7.53 2.04
C LEU A 151 -13.57 6.26 2.89
N PHE A 152 -12.34 5.82 3.15
CA PHE A 152 -12.04 4.60 3.90
C PHE A 152 -10.59 4.60 4.39
N LEU A 153 -10.33 3.78 5.40
CA LEU A 153 -8.98 3.48 5.88
C LEU A 153 -8.62 2.03 5.55
N VAL A 154 -7.33 1.79 5.34
CA VAL A 154 -6.71 0.46 5.27
C VAL A 154 -5.57 0.45 6.28
N GLY A 155 -5.52 -0.57 7.12
CA GLY A 155 -4.49 -0.68 8.14
C GLY A 155 -4.65 -1.96 8.94
N ASP A 156 -3.75 -2.20 9.88
CA ASP A 156 -3.93 -3.32 10.80
C ASP A 156 -5.18 -3.14 11.70
N ASN A 157 -5.64 -4.23 12.28
CA ASN A 157 -6.87 -4.24 13.08
C ASN A 157 -6.64 -3.80 14.54
N CYS A 158 -5.58 -3.04 14.80
CA CYS A 158 -5.27 -2.56 16.13
C CYS A 158 -6.37 -1.61 16.65
N ALA A 159 -6.43 -1.45 17.97
CA ALA A 159 -7.44 -0.62 18.61
C ALA A 159 -7.37 0.85 18.16
N VAL A 160 -6.16 1.37 17.90
CA VAL A 160 -5.92 2.75 17.45
C VAL A 160 -6.53 2.98 16.07
N ASN A 161 -6.25 2.11 15.09
CA ASN A 161 -6.80 2.23 13.74
C ASN A 161 -8.32 2.07 13.70
N LYS A 162 -8.88 1.15 14.51
CA LYS A 162 -10.34 1.03 14.68
C LYS A 162 -10.93 2.30 15.27
N ARG A 163 -10.31 2.88 16.30
CA ARG A 163 -10.79 4.12 16.92
C ARG A 163 -10.68 5.29 15.94
N LEU A 164 -9.60 5.38 15.16
CA LEU A 164 -9.39 6.40 14.13
C LEU A 164 -10.48 6.34 13.05
N ALA A 165 -10.80 5.15 12.56
CA ALA A 165 -11.90 4.94 11.61
C ALA A 165 -13.25 5.44 12.17
N ASN A 166 -13.52 5.16 13.44
CA ASN A 166 -14.73 5.65 14.12
C ASN A 166 -14.74 7.18 14.28
N LEU A 167 -13.61 7.80 14.64
CA LEU A 167 -13.48 9.25 14.74
C LEU A 167 -13.70 9.95 13.40
N MET A 168 -13.18 9.36 12.32
CA MET A 168 -13.34 9.87 10.96
C MET A 168 -14.70 9.53 10.34
N GLY A 169 -15.46 8.60 10.94
CA GLY A 169 -16.76 8.16 10.41
C GLY A 169 -16.67 7.35 9.12
N VAL A 170 -15.53 6.69 8.87
CA VAL A 170 -15.26 5.95 7.63
C VAL A 170 -15.03 4.46 7.91
N PRO A 171 -15.31 3.55 6.95
CA PRO A 171 -15.00 2.14 7.12
C PRO A 171 -13.48 1.88 7.19
N LEU A 172 -13.10 0.82 7.90
CA LEU A 172 -11.73 0.30 7.98
C LEU A 172 -11.67 -1.07 7.33
N VAL A 173 -10.77 -1.23 6.36
CA VAL A 173 -10.38 -2.52 5.80
C VAL A 173 -9.17 -3.03 6.57
N GLY A 174 -9.35 -4.16 7.24
CA GLY A 174 -8.30 -4.74 8.08
C GLY A 174 -7.22 -5.46 7.29
N CYS A 175 -5.97 -5.35 7.75
CA CYS A 175 -4.85 -6.10 7.17
C CYS A 175 -5.07 -7.62 7.28
N ALA A 176 -5.22 -8.29 6.13
CA ALA A 176 -5.40 -9.73 6.04
C ALA A 176 -4.21 -10.49 6.64
N ASN A 177 -2.98 -10.02 6.43
CA ASN A 177 -1.78 -10.66 6.98
C ASN A 177 -1.71 -10.52 8.51
N HIS A 178 -2.18 -9.40 9.08
CA HIS A 178 -2.29 -9.22 10.52
C HIS A 178 -3.32 -10.19 11.13
N ARG A 179 -4.48 -10.36 10.48
CA ARG A 179 -5.52 -11.33 10.90
C ARG A 179 -4.98 -12.76 10.86
N LEU A 180 -4.27 -13.12 9.79
CA LEU A 180 -3.62 -14.42 9.67
C LEU A 180 -2.56 -14.63 10.76
N ASN A 181 -1.71 -13.63 11.00
CA ASN A 181 -0.70 -13.71 12.05
C ASN A 181 -1.33 -13.93 13.44
N LEU A 182 -2.43 -13.24 13.76
CA LEU A 182 -3.15 -13.46 15.02
C LEU A 182 -3.73 -14.87 15.12
N ALA A 183 -4.32 -15.38 14.04
CA ALA A 183 -4.85 -16.76 14.00
C ALA A 183 -3.75 -17.80 14.22
N VAL A 184 -2.60 -17.63 13.57
CA VAL A 184 -1.44 -18.50 13.70
C VAL A 184 -0.88 -18.43 15.12
N ARG A 185 -0.78 -17.23 15.72
CA ARG A 185 -0.32 -17.07 17.10
C ARG A 185 -1.24 -17.76 18.11
N GLU A 186 -2.56 -17.61 17.99
CA GLU A 186 -3.52 -18.32 18.86
C GLU A 186 -3.37 -19.83 18.70
N HIS A 187 -3.25 -20.32 17.47
CA HIS A 187 -3.12 -21.74 17.18
C HIS A 187 -1.80 -22.35 17.66
N LEU A 188 -0.71 -21.60 17.60
CA LEU A 188 0.61 -22.03 18.08
C LEU A 188 0.81 -21.83 19.59
N ALA A 189 -0.12 -21.16 20.29
CA ALA A 189 -0.02 -20.90 21.72
C ALA A 189 0.27 -22.17 22.57
N PRO A 190 -0.33 -23.35 22.30
CA PRO A 190 -0.01 -24.59 23.04
C PRO A 190 1.41 -25.11 22.79
N HIS A 191 2.11 -24.61 21.77
CA HIS A 191 3.43 -25.04 21.34
C HIS A 191 4.51 -23.97 21.57
N GLU A 192 4.19 -22.83 22.17
CA GLU A 192 5.11 -21.70 22.40
C GLU A 192 6.40 -22.13 23.11
N ASP A 193 6.31 -22.94 24.16
CA ASP A 193 7.50 -23.42 24.89
C ASP A 193 8.42 -24.27 24.01
N ALA A 194 7.84 -25.16 23.20
CA ALA A 194 8.59 -26.01 22.28
C ALA A 194 9.22 -25.18 21.15
N LEU A 195 8.49 -24.22 20.59
CA LEU A 195 9.00 -23.28 19.60
C LEU A 195 10.14 -22.41 20.17
N GLY A 196 10.00 -21.96 21.42
CA GLY A 196 11.05 -21.23 22.15
C GLY A 196 12.32 -22.06 22.33
N GLN A 197 12.20 -23.34 22.67
CA GLN A 197 13.34 -24.25 22.76
C GLN A 197 14.03 -24.47 21.40
N VAL A 198 13.25 -24.67 20.33
CA VAL A 198 13.78 -24.77 18.97
C VAL A 198 14.48 -23.47 18.58
N GLN A 199 13.90 -22.30 18.86
CA GLN A 199 14.52 -21.01 18.55
C GLN A 199 15.82 -20.81 19.32
N ALA A 200 15.86 -21.16 20.62
CA ALA A 200 17.08 -21.09 21.43
C ALA A 200 18.18 -22.02 20.89
N LEU A 201 17.82 -23.24 20.49
CA LEU A 201 18.72 -24.18 19.83
C LEU A 201 19.25 -23.60 18.51
N MET A 202 18.38 -23.08 17.65
CA MET A 202 18.77 -22.48 16.37
C MET A 202 19.71 -21.28 16.54
N ARG A 203 19.44 -20.40 17.52
CA ARG A 203 20.34 -19.29 17.88
C ARG A 203 21.72 -19.79 18.30
N LYS A 204 21.78 -20.86 19.10
CA LYS A 204 23.04 -21.48 19.55
C LYS A 204 23.79 -22.13 18.38
N LEU A 205 23.10 -22.85 17.50
CA LEU A 205 23.69 -23.52 16.33
C LEU A 205 24.18 -22.54 15.25
N ARG A 206 23.58 -21.34 15.14
CA ARG A 206 24.03 -20.26 14.23
C ARG A 206 25.38 -19.65 14.63
N THR A 207 25.81 -19.79 15.89
CA THR A 207 27.10 -19.24 16.34
C THR A 207 28.26 -19.84 15.54
N LEU A 208 29.26 -19.02 15.18
CA LEU A 208 30.39 -19.44 14.33
C LEU A 208 31.03 -20.76 14.79
N LYS A 209 31.23 -20.93 16.10
CA LYS A 209 31.83 -22.13 16.69
C LYS A 209 30.97 -23.39 16.52
N GLN A 210 29.64 -23.27 16.64
CA GLN A 210 28.73 -24.41 16.53
C GLN A 210 28.38 -24.71 15.07
N ALA A 211 28.21 -23.69 14.24
CA ALA A 211 28.05 -23.84 12.80
C ALA A 211 29.27 -24.52 12.16
N ALA A 212 30.49 -24.16 12.58
CA ALA A 212 31.72 -24.82 12.11
C ALA A 212 31.78 -26.30 12.49
N LYS A 213 31.40 -26.66 13.73
CA LYS A 213 31.29 -28.06 14.16
C LYS A 213 30.21 -28.82 13.39
N LEU A 214 29.09 -28.18 13.09
CA LEU A 214 27.99 -28.79 12.34
C LEU A 214 28.39 -29.07 10.89
N ARG A 215 29.12 -28.15 10.24
CA ARG A 215 29.67 -28.31 8.88
C ARG A 215 30.67 -29.47 8.77
N GLN A 216 31.37 -29.81 9.85
CA GLN A 216 32.28 -30.96 9.90
C GLN A 216 31.56 -32.30 10.04
N LYS A 217 30.32 -32.31 10.53
CA LYS A 217 29.55 -33.53 10.83
C LYS A 217 28.41 -33.78 9.85
N THR A 218 27.94 -32.74 9.19
CA THR A 218 26.85 -32.80 8.21
C THR A 218 27.12 -31.77 7.10
N SER A 219 26.63 -32.03 5.89
CA SER A 219 26.58 -31.03 4.82
C SER A 219 25.47 -29.98 5.03
N LEU A 220 24.67 -30.11 6.10
CA LEU A 220 23.53 -29.23 6.38
C LEU A 220 23.98 -27.99 7.16
N GLN A 221 23.45 -26.84 6.76
CA GLN A 221 23.60 -25.60 7.55
C GLN A 221 22.44 -25.52 8.56
N PRO A 222 22.67 -24.94 9.76
CA PRO A 222 21.59 -24.65 10.69
C PRO A 222 20.74 -23.53 10.10
N ILE A 223 19.70 -23.93 9.38
CA ILE A 223 18.65 -23.10 8.81
C ILE A 223 17.42 -23.31 9.70
N LEU A 224 16.61 -22.27 9.94
CA LEU A 224 15.46 -22.31 10.87
C LEU A 224 14.44 -23.44 10.57
N ARG A 225 14.54 -24.11 9.41
CA ARG A 225 13.74 -25.27 9.01
C ARG A 225 14.64 -26.25 8.22
N GLN A 226 14.60 -27.54 8.57
CA GLN A 226 15.29 -28.63 7.87
C GLN A 226 14.34 -29.84 7.76
N ASP A 227 14.21 -30.38 6.55
CA ASP A 227 13.21 -31.36 6.12
C ASP A 227 13.52 -32.83 6.48
N THR A 228 14.39 -33.10 7.45
CA THR A 228 14.78 -34.48 7.77
C THR A 228 13.94 -35.08 8.89
N ARG A 229 12.90 -35.82 8.45
CA ARG A 229 12.13 -36.86 9.16
C ARG A 229 11.64 -36.49 10.55
N TRP A 230 10.59 -35.68 10.59
CA TRP A 230 9.86 -35.39 11.83
C TRP A 230 8.68 -36.36 12.00
N SER A 231 8.25 -36.56 13.25
CA SER A 231 7.10 -37.41 13.60
C SER A 231 5.85 -37.03 12.79
N SER A 232 4.89 -37.95 12.63
CA SER A 232 3.66 -37.68 11.85
C SER A 232 2.91 -36.44 12.35
N THR A 233 2.95 -36.15 13.65
CA THR A 233 2.39 -34.93 14.26
C THR A 233 3.13 -33.67 13.84
N LEU A 234 4.47 -33.70 13.85
CA LEU A 234 5.27 -32.55 13.40
C LEU A 234 5.14 -32.32 11.90
N ARG A 235 4.98 -33.37 11.10
CA ARG A 235 4.78 -33.23 9.65
C ARG A 235 3.48 -32.54 9.30
N LYS A 236 2.38 -32.90 9.98
CA LYS A 236 1.10 -32.20 9.85
C LYS A 236 1.23 -30.71 10.20
N LEU A 237 1.91 -30.38 11.29
CA LEU A 237 2.19 -28.98 11.66
C LEU A 237 3.03 -28.27 10.58
N PHE A 238 3.94 -28.97 9.91
CA PHE A 238 4.74 -28.40 8.82
C PHE A 238 3.91 -28.13 7.56
N ASP A 239 3.08 -29.10 7.17
CA ASP A 239 2.18 -28.97 6.03
C ASP A 239 1.17 -27.83 6.28
N GLU A 240 0.59 -27.75 7.48
CA GLU A 240 -0.31 -26.66 7.89
C GLU A 240 0.39 -25.29 7.88
N LEU A 241 1.61 -25.20 8.41
CA LEU A 241 2.40 -23.96 8.39
C LEU A 241 2.88 -23.58 6.98
N HIS A 242 3.03 -24.56 6.09
CA HIS A 242 3.38 -24.33 4.69
C HIS A 242 2.22 -23.66 3.94
N ASP A 243 0.99 -24.12 4.14
CA ASP A 243 -0.20 -23.50 3.55
C ASP A 243 -0.40 -22.08 4.07
N VAL A 244 -0.21 -21.87 5.38
CA VAL A 244 -0.21 -20.54 6.01
C VAL A 244 0.85 -19.62 5.38
N GLU A 245 2.08 -20.12 5.20
CA GLU A 245 3.16 -19.34 4.60
C GLU A 245 2.88 -18.99 3.14
N SER A 246 2.35 -19.95 2.37
CA SER A 246 1.92 -19.74 0.98
C SER A 246 0.89 -18.62 0.88
N VAL A 247 -0.16 -18.68 1.71
CA VAL A 247 -1.20 -17.64 1.77
C VAL A 247 -0.61 -16.30 2.22
N SER A 248 0.22 -16.28 3.26
CA SER A 248 0.87 -15.05 3.74
C SER A 248 1.74 -14.38 2.67
N LYS A 249 2.54 -15.15 1.93
CA LYS A 249 3.33 -14.64 0.80
C LYS A 249 2.44 -14.12 -0.32
N LYS A 250 1.35 -14.84 -0.64
CA LYS A 250 0.42 -14.40 -1.68
C LYS A 250 -0.27 -13.10 -1.29
N LEU A 251 -0.69 -12.94 -0.03
CA LEU A 251 -1.27 -11.70 0.50
C LEU A 251 -0.35 -10.48 0.41
N GLN A 252 0.97 -10.67 0.26
CA GLN A 252 1.96 -9.61 0.09
C GLN A 252 2.25 -9.29 -1.39
N SER A 253 1.56 -9.94 -2.33
CA SER A 253 1.76 -9.69 -3.77
C SER A 253 1.17 -8.35 -4.19
N ASP A 254 1.87 -7.63 -5.05
CA ASP A 254 1.38 -6.40 -5.66
C ASP A 254 0.08 -6.63 -6.47
N GLY A 255 -0.84 -5.67 -6.42
CA GLY A 255 -2.10 -5.71 -7.16
C GLY A 255 -3.16 -6.67 -6.59
N LEU A 256 -2.93 -7.25 -5.41
CA LEU A 256 -3.89 -8.14 -4.77
C LEU A 256 -5.15 -7.39 -4.31
N THR A 257 -6.32 -7.86 -4.76
CA THR A 257 -7.60 -7.22 -4.43
C THR A 257 -8.19 -7.76 -3.12
N LEU A 258 -9.16 -7.05 -2.55
CA LEU A 258 -9.89 -7.53 -1.38
C LEU A 258 -10.64 -8.85 -1.66
N LEU A 259 -11.05 -9.08 -2.92
CA LEU A 259 -11.63 -10.35 -3.35
C LEU A 259 -10.60 -11.48 -3.29
N ASP A 260 -9.41 -11.27 -3.86
CA ASP A 260 -8.33 -12.27 -3.83
C ASP A 260 -7.94 -12.62 -2.39
N ALA A 261 -7.81 -11.59 -1.53
CA ALA A 261 -7.57 -11.79 -0.10
C ALA A 261 -8.67 -12.66 0.54
N ARG A 262 -9.94 -12.37 0.25
CA ARG A 262 -11.07 -13.14 0.77
C ARG A 262 -11.04 -14.59 0.29
N ASP A 263 -10.78 -14.83 -0.98
CA ASP A 263 -10.73 -16.18 -1.57
C ASP A 263 -9.57 -17.00 -0.96
N LEU A 264 -8.40 -16.38 -0.74
CA LEU A 264 -7.26 -17.02 -0.05
C LEU A 264 -7.58 -17.38 1.40
N LEU A 265 -8.22 -16.46 2.14
CA LEU A 265 -8.60 -16.70 3.54
C LEU A 265 -9.74 -17.72 3.66
N ASP A 266 -10.68 -17.75 2.72
CA ASP A 266 -11.75 -18.76 2.65
C ASP A 266 -11.16 -20.15 2.35
N GLY A 267 -10.26 -20.26 1.37
CA GLY A 267 -9.56 -21.52 1.08
C GLY A 267 -8.74 -22.02 2.27
N LEU A 268 -8.06 -21.12 3.00
CA LEU A 268 -7.35 -21.49 4.22
C LEU A 268 -8.30 -21.97 5.34
N LEU A 269 -9.51 -21.41 5.42
CA LEU A 269 -10.51 -21.84 6.40
C LEU A 269 -11.10 -23.22 6.10
N GLU A 270 -11.11 -23.66 4.83
CA GLU A 270 -11.50 -25.03 4.47
C GLU A 270 -10.50 -26.05 5.00
N VAL A 271 -9.21 -25.72 4.97
CA VAL A 271 -8.12 -26.58 5.48
C VAL A 271 -7.99 -26.44 7.00
N GLN A 272 -8.13 -25.23 7.53
CA GLN A 272 -7.94 -24.92 8.95
C GLN A 272 -9.11 -24.13 9.56
N PRO A 273 -10.22 -24.81 9.92
CA PRO A 273 -11.42 -24.17 10.47
C PRO A 273 -11.17 -23.45 11.81
N SER A 274 -10.12 -23.81 12.56
CA SER A 274 -9.79 -23.18 13.85
C SER A 274 -9.46 -21.69 13.72
N PHE A 275 -9.08 -21.20 12.54
CA PHE A 275 -8.78 -19.78 12.30
C PHE A 275 -10.02 -18.89 12.13
N ARG A 276 -11.22 -19.46 12.22
CA ARG A 276 -12.50 -18.77 11.97
C ARG A 276 -12.66 -17.50 12.81
N SER A 277 -12.19 -17.51 14.06
CA SER A 277 -12.25 -16.39 15.00
C SER A 277 -11.58 -15.11 14.49
N TYR A 278 -10.65 -15.21 13.54
CA TYR A 278 -9.93 -14.07 12.95
C TYR A 278 -10.17 -13.92 11.43
N LEU A 279 -10.30 -15.03 10.72
CA LEU A 279 -10.31 -15.01 9.26
C LEU A 279 -11.72 -14.94 8.66
N ALA A 280 -12.77 -15.28 9.41
CA ALA A 280 -14.13 -15.22 8.87
C ALA A 280 -14.54 -13.77 8.53
N PRO A 281 -15.41 -13.56 7.54
CA PRO A 281 -15.88 -12.21 7.16
C PRO A 281 -16.69 -11.52 8.28
N ASP A 282 -17.25 -12.29 9.20
CA ASP A 282 -18.01 -11.86 10.38
C ASP A 282 -17.22 -11.99 11.70
N ALA A 283 -15.92 -12.27 11.62
CA ALA A 283 -15.06 -12.39 12.79
C ALA A 283 -15.07 -11.10 13.64
N PRO A 284 -15.06 -11.16 14.99
CA PRO A 284 -15.10 -9.98 15.86
C PRO A 284 -13.98 -8.97 15.60
N ILE A 285 -12.86 -9.41 15.03
CA ILE A 285 -11.75 -8.54 14.67
C ILE A 285 -12.07 -7.61 13.48
N VAL A 286 -13.01 -7.98 12.62
CA VAL A 286 -13.40 -7.22 11.42
C VAL A 286 -14.20 -6.00 11.81
N HIS A 287 -13.65 -4.81 11.54
CA HIS A 287 -14.26 -3.55 11.95
C HIS A 287 -15.50 -3.20 11.11
N SER A 288 -15.41 -3.34 9.79
CA SER A 288 -16.46 -2.93 8.85
C SER A 288 -16.94 -4.10 7.98
N PRO A 289 -17.54 -5.16 8.58
CA PRO A 289 -17.84 -6.41 7.88
C PRO A 289 -18.84 -6.21 6.73
N LYS A 290 -19.81 -5.31 6.89
CA LYS A 290 -20.76 -4.95 5.80
C LYS A 290 -20.06 -4.26 4.64
N PHE A 291 -19.06 -3.43 4.91
CA PHE A 291 -18.29 -2.75 3.88
C PHE A 291 -17.39 -3.74 3.14
N GLU A 292 -16.60 -4.55 3.85
CA GLU A 292 -15.76 -5.59 3.23
C GLU A 292 -16.61 -6.55 2.37
N SER A 293 -17.75 -7.02 2.90
CA SER A 293 -18.67 -7.90 2.15
C SER A 293 -19.24 -7.22 0.90
N ALA A 294 -19.61 -5.94 1.00
CA ALA A 294 -20.13 -5.17 -0.13
C ALA A 294 -19.07 -5.00 -1.22
N VAL A 295 -17.83 -4.66 -0.86
CA VAL A 295 -16.70 -4.51 -1.79
C VAL A 295 -16.40 -5.84 -2.49
N VAL A 296 -16.32 -6.95 -1.74
CA VAL A 296 -16.13 -8.30 -2.32
C VAL A 296 -17.24 -8.65 -3.31
N LYS A 297 -18.50 -8.32 -3.01
CA LYS A 297 -19.63 -8.55 -3.93
C LYS A 297 -19.51 -7.69 -5.19
N VAL A 298 -19.08 -6.43 -5.07
CA VAL A 298 -18.86 -5.55 -6.22
C VAL A 298 -17.76 -6.10 -7.11
N LEU A 299 -16.61 -6.49 -6.53
CA LEU A 299 -15.49 -7.08 -7.26
C LEU A 299 -15.88 -8.40 -7.97
N ARG A 300 -16.77 -9.20 -7.38
CA ARG A 300 -17.35 -10.40 -8.02
C ARG A 300 -18.42 -10.09 -9.09
N GLY A 301 -18.73 -8.82 -9.38
CA GLY A 301 -19.79 -8.43 -10.31
C GLY A 301 -21.22 -8.65 -9.79
N LYS A 302 -21.40 -8.92 -8.49
CA LYS A 302 -22.69 -9.25 -7.85
C LYS A 302 -23.42 -8.03 -7.27
N VAL A 303 -23.33 -6.88 -7.94
CA VAL A 303 -23.87 -5.59 -7.46
C VAL A 303 -25.39 -5.64 -7.17
N ARG A 304 -26.14 -6.45 -7.93
CA ARG A 304 -27.59 -6.64 -7.71
C ARG A 304 -27.92 -7.34 -6.39
N GLY A 305 -26.99 -8.14 -5.86
CA GLY A 305 -27.12 -8.88 -4.61
C GLY A 305 -26.71 -8.09 -3.36
N LEU A 306 -26.43 -6.79 -3.49
CA LEU A 306 -26.16 -5.93 -2.34
C LEU A 306 -27.46 -5.68 -1.55
N SER A 307 -27.42 -5.95 -0.25
CA SER A 307 -28.46 -5.58 0.71
C SER A 307 -28.60 -4.07 0.84
N ALA A 308 -29.68 -3.60 1.47
CA ALA A 308 -29.87 -2.17 1.73
C ALA A 308 -28.73 -1.57 2.57
N ALA A 309 -28.26 -2.30 3.58
CA ALA A 309 -27.16 -1.86 4.43
C ALA A 309 -25.81 -1.81 3.67
N GLU A 310 -25.54 -2.79 2.81
CA GLU A 310 -24.35 -2.78 1.95
C GLU A 310 -24.39 -1.64 0.92
N LYS A 311 -25.57 -1.37 0.35
CA LYS A 311 -25.77 -0.20 -0.53
C LYS A 311 -25.55 1.10 0.21
N ALA A 312 -25.94 1.20 1.49
CA ALA A 312 -25.77 2.40 2.30
C ALA A 312 -24.28 2.72 2.53
N VAL A 313 -23.49 1.73 2.93
CA VAL A 313 -22.04 1.94 3.18
C VAL A 313 -21.24 2.21 1.90
N LEU A 314 -21.72 1.75 0.74
CA LEU A 314 -21.10 2.05 -0.56
C LEU A 314 -21.61 3.34 -1.22
N GLN A 315 -22.56 4.08 -0.64
CA GLN A 315 -23.07 5.31 -1.26
C GLN A 315 -21.95 6.31 -1.64
N PRO A 316 -20.92 6.55 -0.80
CA PRO A 316 -19.84 7.48 -1.14
C PRO A 316 -19.02 7.07 -2.37
N PHE A 317 -19.05 5.78 -2.74
CA PHE A 317 -18.27 5.22 -3.84
C PHE A 317 -19.03 5.23 -5.18
N ARG A 318 -20.27 5.72 -5.23
CA ARG A 318 -21.06 5.68 -6.48
C ARG A 318 -20.49 6.67 -7.50
N ARG A 319 -20.18 6.18 -8.70
CA ARG A 319 -19.88 7.07 -9.84
C ARG A 319 -21.16 7.80 -10.25
N GLY A 320 -21.15 9.12 -10.22
CA GLY A 320 -22.19 9.92 -10.85
C GLY A 320 -22.24 9.57 -12.34
N THR A 321 -23.42 9.28 -12.88
CA THR A 321 -23.59 9.18 -14.34
C THR A 321 -23.28 10.54 -14.93
N ALA A 322 -22.06 10.72 -15.46
CA ALA A 322 -21.73 11.90 -16.24
C ALA A 322 -22.75 11.98 -17.38
N ALA A 323 -23.67 12.94 -17.28
CA ALA A 323 -24.59 13.25 -18.35
C ALA A 323 -23.73 13.64 -19.56
N ALA A 324 -23.72 12.81 -20.59
CA ALA A 324 -23.09 13.13 -21.85
C ALA A 324 -23.76 14.39 -22.41
N THR A 325 -23.12 15.54 -22.21
CA THR A 325 -23.53 16.82 -22.81
C THR A 325 -23.31 16.70 -24.32
N ARG A 326 -24.32 16.17 -25.02
CA ARG A 326 -24.41 16.24 -26.48
C ARG A 326 -24.51 17.71 -26.87
N ARG A 327 -23.37 18.34 -27.16
CA ARG A 327 -23.34 19.57 -27.97
C ARG A 327 -23.87 19.23 -29.36
N ARG A 328 -25.15 19.52 -29.60
CA ARG A 328 -25.70 19.68 -30.95
C ARG A 328 -25.07 20.94 -31.55
N GLY A 329 -24.00 20.75 -32.32
CA GLY A 329 -23.45 21.76 -33.22
C GLY A 329 -23.33 21.13 -34.59
N GLY A 330 -24.37 21.26 -35.41
CA GLY A 330 -24.32 20.84 -36.80
C GLY A 330 -23.52 21.83 -37.63
N ARG A 331 -22.53 21.33 -38.38
CA ARG A 331 -22.28 21.82 -39.73
C ARG A 331 -21.66 20.71 -40.57
N LYS A 332 -22.42 20.36 -41.60
CA LYS A 332 -22.15 19.37 -42.64
C LYS A 332 -21.27 20.07 -43.69
N LEU A 333 -20.11 19.53 -44.02
CA LEU A 333 -19.47 19.73 -45.32
C LEU A 333 -19.00 18.37 -45.85
N ARG A 334 -19.34 18.15 -47.12
CA ARG A 334 -19.29 16.93 -47.93
C ARG A 334 -17.93 16.74 -48.60
N GLY A 335 -17.67 15.49 -49.00
CA GLY A 335 -16.62 15.00 -49.91
C GLY A 335 -16.12 13.66 -49.36
N GLU A 336 -16.76 12.52 -49.64
CA GLU A 336 -16.50 11.59 -50.79
C GLU A 336 -14.99 11.23 -50.85
N ASP A 337 -14.54 9.99 -50.59
CA ASP A 337 -14.88 8.74 -51.30
C ASP A 337 -14.78 7.44 -50.45
N PRO A 338 -15.32 6.30 -50.94
CA PRO A 338 -15.60 5.07 -50.18
C PRO A 338 -14.56 3.96 -50.40
N GLU A 339 -14.22 3.20 -49.35
CA GLU A 339 -13.98 1.75 -49.41
C GLU A 339 -13.70 1.18 -48.00
N ALA A 340 -13.96 -0.11 -47.81
CA ALA A 340 -13.90 -0.90 -46.57
C ALA A 340 -15.15 -0.85 -45.65
N GLN A 341 -16.24 -1.45 -46.16
CA GLN A 341 -17.37 -1.95 -45.37
C GLN A 341 -17.48 -3.47 -45.59
N GLU A 342 -17.06 -4.25 -44.59
CA GLU A 342 -17.48 -5.61 -44.19
C GLU A 342 -16.42 -6.06 -43.17
N ASP A 343 -16.67 -6.19 -41.87
CA ASP A 343 -17.62 -7.11 -41.27
C ASP A 343 -18.12 -6.58 -39.92
N ARG A 344 -19.39 -6.18 -39.90
CA ARG A 344 -20.21 -6.05 -38.69
C ARG A 344 -21.52 -6.72 -38.99
N SER A 345 -21.71 -7.93 -38.48
CA SER A 345 -23.03 -8.44 -38.15
C SER A 345 -22.95 -9.54 -37.11
N ARG A 346 -23.76 -9.40 -36.06
CA ARG A 346 -24.03 -10.31 -34.92
C ARG A 346 -23.02 -10.14 -33.77
N THR A 347 -23.37 -9.52 -32.64
CA THR A 347 -24.61 -9.66 -31.87
C THR A 347 -24.86 -8.41 -31.04
N GLN A 348 -25.88 -7.62 -31.41
CA GLN A 348 -26.58 -6.72 -30.51
C GLN A 348 -27.80 -7.44 -29.94
N HIS A 349 -28.24 -6.97 -28.77
CA HIS A 349 -29.34 -7.42 -27.89
C HIS A 349 -28.84 -8.42 -26.83
N LEU A 350 -28.75 -8.08 -25.55
CA LEU A 350 -29.74 -7.35 -24.74
C LEU A 350 -29.11 -6.26 -23.86
N ARG A 351 -29.58 -5.02 -24.02
CA ARG A 351 -29.52 -4.02 -22.96
C ARG A 351 -30.69 -4.26 -22.01
N PRO A 352 -30.48 -4.46 -20.70
CA PRO A 352 -31.51 -4.14 -19.74
C PRO A 352 -31.47 -2.64 -19.49
N ALA A 353 -32.58 -1.96 -19.75
CA ALA A 353 -32.83 -0.63 -19.22
C ALA A 353 -32.89 -0.72 -17.69
N GLY A 354 -31.82 -0.33 -17.02
CA GLY A 354 -31.74 -0.19 -15.59
C GLY A 354 -30.56 0.70 -15.28
N ARG A 355 -30.72 1.66 -14.37
CA ARG A 355 -29.63 2.53 -13.90
C ARG A 355 -28.51 1.65 -13.36
N ASN A 356 -27.50 1.34 -14.17
CA ASN A 356 -26.32 0.62 -13.71
C ASN A 356 -25.59 1.54 -12.75
N THR A 357 -25.73 1.23 -11.46
CA THR A 357 -24.93 1.86 -10.42
C THR A 357 -23.55 1.26 -10.51
N THR A 358 -22.59 2.06 -10.94
CA THR A 358 -21.16 1.73 -10.91
C THR A 358 -20.55 2.32 -9.64
N TYR A 359 -19.70 1.54 -8.99
CA TYR A 359 -18.90 1.97 -7.84
C TYR A 359 -17.45 2.21 -8.31
N VAL A 360 -16.77 3.18 -7.71
CA VAL A 360 -15.33 3.44 -7.92
C VAL A 360 -14.54 2.33 -7.25
#